data_AF-A0A0C9U9H8-F1
#
_entry.id   AF-A0A0C9U9H8-F1
#
_cell.length_a   1.000
_cell.length_b   1.000
_cell.length_c   1.000
_cell.angle_alpha   90.00
_cell.angle_beta   90.00
_cell.angle_gamma   90.00
#
_symmetry.space_group_name_H-M   'P 1'
#
loop_
_entity.id
_entity.type
_entity.pdbx_description
1 polymer ?
#
loop_
_entity_poly.entity_id
_entity_poly.type
_entity_poly.pdbx_seq_one_letter_code
_entity_poly.pdbx_strand_id
1 'polypeptide(L)' 'FHYVCTCRMAPLEEDEVVDDELMVWGADGLRVADTSVFPGIITGHTMGPPV' A
#
# COMPACT_ATOMS: atom_id res chain seq x y z
N PHE A 1 1.66 17.84 -4.08
CA PHE A 1 1.24 17.01 -2.93
C PHE A 1 1.61 15.56 -3.22
N HIS A 2 2.02 14.78 -2.22
CA HIS A 2 2.47 13.39 -2.36
C HIS A 2 1.80 12.53 -1.27
N TYR A 3 0.51 12.27 -1.43
CA TYR A 3 -0.24 11.45 -0.48
C TYR A 3 0.02 9.97 -0.74
N VAL A 4 0.44 9.26 0.30
CA VAL A 4 0.88 7.86 0.26
C VAL A 4 0.61 7.20 1.61
N CYS A 5 0.76 5.87 1.69
CA CYS A 5 0.81 5.09 2.94
C CYS A 5 -0.50 4.98 3.76
N THR A 6 -1.66 5.30 3.20
CA THR A 6 -2.95 5.20 3.91
C THR A 6 -3.57 3.80 3.92
N CYS A 7 -3.13 2.92 3.02
CA CYS A 7 -3.51 1.50 2.97
C CYS A 7 -2.26 0.63 2.94
N ARG A 8 -1.37 0.84 3.90
CA ARG A 8 0.01 0.34 3.87
C ARG A 8 0.08 -1.17 3.64
N MET A 9 1.04 -1.57 2.82
CA MET A 9 1.48 -2.95 2.65
C MET A 9 2.43 -3.33 3.78
N ALA A 10 2.01 -4.22 4.67
CA ALA A 10 2.82 -4.75 5.76
C ALA A 10 2.25 -6.07 6.31
N PRO A 11 3.02 -6.80 7.15
CA PRO A 11 2.51 -7.98 7.85
C PRO A 11 1.26 -7.67 8.68
N LEU A 12 0.36 -8.64 8.82
CA LEU A 12 -0.89 -8.48 9.55
C LEU A 12 -0.66 -8.14 11.03
N GLU A 13 0.45 -8.58 11.62
CA GLU A 13 0.83 -8.28 13.01
C GLU A 13 1.06 -6.79 13.28
N GLU A 14 1.20 -5.98 12.23
CA GLU A 14 1.36 -4.52 12.31
C GLU A 14 0.03 -3.76 12.20
N ASP A 15 -1.12 -4.45 12.18
CA ASP A 15 -2.47 -3.89 12.00
C ASP A 15 -2.62 -3.04 10.71
N GLU A 16 -1.92 -3.43 9.64
CA GLU A 16 -1.93 -2.72 8.36
C GLU A 16 -3.00 -3.26 7.39
N VAL A 17 -3.09 -2.71 6.17
CA VAL A 17 -4.29 -2.85 5.32
C VAL A 17 -4.16 -3.94 4.24
N VAL A 18 -2.99 -4.07 3.63
CA VAL A 18 -2.76 -5.07 2.55
C VAL A 18 -1.51 -5.91 2.77
N ASP A 19 -1.50 -7.11 2.18
CA ASP A 19 -0.32 -7.98 2.10
C ASP A 19 0.61 -7.65 0.92
N ASP A 20 1.69 -8.42 0.75
CA ASP A 20 2.66 -8.26 -0.35
C ASP A 20 2.12 -8.63 -1.74
N GLU A 21 0.91 -9.20 -1.81
CA GLU A 21 0.13 -9.41 -3.04
C GLU A 21 -0.96 -8.34 -3.24
N LEU A 22 -0.93 -7.27 -2.43
CA LEU A 22 -1.88 -6.16 -2.39
C LEU A 22 -3.31 -6.56 -2.01
N MET A 23 -3.50 -7.74 -1.43
CA MET A 23 -4.80 -8.23 -0.97
C MET A 23 -5.18 -7.55 0.33
N VAL A 24 -6.44 -7.11 0.43
CA VAL A 24 -6.95 -6.50 1.65
C VAL A 24 -7.16 -7.58 2.71
N TRP A 25 -6.53 -7.39 3.88
CA TRP A 25 -6.69 -8.30 5.00
C TRP A 25 -8.16 -8.43 5.42
N GLY A 26 -8.65 -9.66 5.57
CA GLY A 26 -10.03 -9.94 5.97
C GLY A 26 -11.09 -9.71 4.88
N ALA A 27 -10.69 -9.45 3.62
CA ALA A 27 -11.60 -9.33 2.49
C ALA A 27 -11.21 -10.27 1.35
N ASP A 28 -12.18 -11.01 0.81
CA ASP A 28 -11.95 -11.93 -0.29
C ASP A 28 -11.97 -11.22 -1.65
N GLY A 29 -10.92 -11.41 -2.44
CA GLY A 29 -10.85 -10.95 -3.83
C GLY A 29 -10.71 -9.44 -4.03
N LEU A 30 -10.41 -8.67 -2.98
CA LEU A 30 -10.22 -7.22 -3.03
C LEU A 30 -8.73 -6.85 -2.96
N ARG A 31 -8.30 -5.94 -3.85
CA ARG A 31 -6.94 -5.38 -3.87
C ARG A 31 -6.95 -3.85 -3.89
N VAL A 32 -5.88 -3.25 -3.37
CA VAL A 32 -5.59 -1.82 -3.51
C VAL A 32 -4.30 -1.66 -4.33
N ALA A 33 -4.36 -0.93 -5.44
CA ALA A 33 -3.23 -0.80 -6.37
C ALA A 33 -2.98 0.68 -6.73
N ASP A 34 -2.60 1.46 -5.71
CA ASP A 34 -2.17 2.85 -5.86
C ASP A 34 -1.10 3.21 -4.82
N THR A 35 -0.68 4.47 -4.72
CA THR A 35 0.36 4.91 -3.78
C THR A 35 0.01 4.77 -2.31
N SER A 36 -1.25 4.50 -1.96
CA SER A 36 -1.67 4.26 -0.58
C SER A 36 -1.00 3.03 0.03
N VAL A 37 -0.57 2.07 -0.80
CA VAL A 37 0.04 0.81 -0.34
C VAL A 37 1.51 0.91 0.01
N PHE A 38 2.16 2.03 -0.31
CA PHE A 38 3.58 2.18 -0.03
C PHE A 38 3.88 1.94 1.46
N PRO A 39 4.86 1.08 1.80
CA PRO A 39 5.21 0.79 3.19
C PRO A 39 5.76 2.01 3.93
N GLY A 40 6.26 3.00 3.19
CA GLY A 40 6.75 4.26 3.70
C GLY A 40 6.91 5.30 2.60
N ILE A 41 7.26 6.53 3.00
CA ILE A 41 7.57 7.60 2.05
C ILE A 41 8.89 7.27 1.34
N ILE A 42 8.86 7.28 0.03
CA ILE A 42 10.03 7.05 -0.82
C ILE A 42 10.77 8.35 -1.16
N THR A 43 12.02 8.24 -1.59
CA THR A 43 12.73 9.34 -2.26
C THR A 43 12.33 9.41 -3.73
N GLY A 44 11.83 10.56 -4.20
CA GLY A 44 11.52 10.81 -5.61
C GLY A 44 10.07 11.21 -5.88
N HIS A 45 9.72 11.35 -7.16
CA HIS A 45 8.34 11.64 -7.56
C HIS A 45 7.49 10.37 -7.51
N THR A 46 6.38 10.41 -6.76
CA THR A 46 5.44 9.29 -6.59
C THR A 46 4.69 8.92 -7.87
N MET A 47 4.88 9.65 -8.98
CA MET A 47 4.41 9.26 -10.31
C MET A 47 5.23 8.13 -10.94
N GLY A 48 6.44 7.84 -10.47
CA GLY A 48 7.32 6.84 -11.08
C GLY A 48 7.11 5.39 -10.59
N PRO A 49 7.10 5.11 -9.28
CA PRO A 49 6.96 3.73 -8.81
C PRO A 49 5.60 3.04 -9.04
N PRO A 50 4.44 3.74 -9.04
CA PRO A 50 3.14 3.10 -9.28
C PRO A 50 2.82 2.83 -10.75
N VAL A 51 3.62 3.29 -11.70
CA VAL A 51 3.33 3.15 -13.15
C VAL A 51 3.91 1.88 -13.77
#